data_AF-V4N5M7-F1
#
_entry.id   AF-V4N5M7-F1
#
_cell.length_a   1.000
_cell.length_b   1.000
_cell.length_c   1.000
_cell.angle_alpha   90.00
_cell.angle_beta   90.00
_cell.angle_gamma   90.00
#
_symmetry.space_group_name_H-M   'P 1'
#
loop_
_entity.id
_entity.type
_entity.pdbx_description
1 polymer ?
#
loop_
_entity_poly.entity_id
_entity_poly.type
_entity_poly.pdbx_seq_one_letter_code
_entity_poly.pdbx_strand_id
1 'polypeptide(L)'
;MSVSKPSALSPLNRALFWTRLVMIWERLLPALFPYVLLVALIAVAAQWGLFLYLPSWLHAAMLSLGLLVAIFASFRAVFNFRMPTFTELNTRVAVDNGLKPERILAMRHQVDQPPLRVGKAKAGIAQSDPFALRFVALVAAVLGFLVLGPVPWSRVQHGFMPFAQLEASADMHLARK
;
A
#
# COMPACT_ATOMS: atom_id res chain seq x y z
N MET A 1 47.57 -18.55 -5.63
CA MET A 1 46.42 -17.78 -6.14
C MET A 1 45.51 -17.49 -4.94
N SER A 2 45.56 -16.29 -4.34
CA SER A 2 44.72 -15.98 -3.18
C SER A 2 43.30 -15.69 -3.64
N VAL A 3 42.34 -16.49 -3.18
CA VAL A 3 40.91 -16.25 -3.40
C VAL A 3 40.49 -15.14 -2.45
N SER A 4 40.59 -13.89 -2.90
CA SER A 4 40.09 -12.74 -2.14
C SER A 4 38.57 -12.83 -2.02
N LYS A 5 38.06 -12.77 -0.79
CA LYS A 5 36.62 -12.74 -0.53
C LYS A 5 36.06 -11.41 -1.06
N PRO A 6 34.94 -11.40 -1.78
CA PRO A 6 34.31 -10.16 -2.23
C PRO A 6 33.93 -9.30 -1.02
N SER A 7 34.18 -8.00 -1.10
CA SER A 7 33.81 -7.05 -0.04
C SER A 7 32.29 -6.97 0.12
N ALA A 8 31.81 -6.69 1.33
CA ALA A 8 30.38 -6.54 1.61
C ALA A 8 29.71 -5.46 0.73
N LEU A 9 30.49 -4.47 0.27
CA LEU A 9 30.07 -3.34 -0.55
C LEU A 9 30.20 -3.58 -2.06
N SER A 10 30.33 -4.83 -2.51
CA SER A 10 30.46 -5.14 -3.93
C SER A 10 29.26 -4.62 -4.76
N PRO A 11 29.48 -4.22 -6.03
CA PRO A 11 28.39 -3.80 -6.92
C PRO A 11 27.25 -4.82 -7.01
N LEU A 12 27.56 -6.11 -6.97
CA LEU A 12 26.58 -7.20 -6.94
C LEU A 12 25.71 -7.18 -5.68
N ASN A 13 26.31 -7.09 -4.49
CA ASN A 13 25.56 -7.10 -3.24
C ASN A 13 24.61 -5.90 -3.16
N ARG A 14 25.06 -4.72 -3.62
CA ARG A 14 24.23 -3.51 -3.71
C ARG A 14 23.05 -3.72 -4.67
N ALA A 15 23.30 -4.25 -5.86
CA ALA A 15 22.24 -4.51 -6.85
C ALA A 15 21.20 -5.52 -6.34
N LEU A 16 21.65 -6.61 -5.68
CA LEU A 16 20.77 -7.61 -5.07
C LEU A 16 19.92 -7.00 -3.94
N PHE A 17 20.51 -6.16 -3.09
CA PHE A 17 19.81 -5.48 -2.01
C PHE A 17 18.69 -4.57 -2.55
N TRP A 18 19.00 -3.69 -3.50
CA TRP A 18 18.00 -2.80 -4.09
C TRP A 18 16.93 -3.54 -4.88
N THR A 19 17.30 -4.59 -5.61
CA THR A 19 16.33 -5.45 -6.31
C THR A 19 15.38 -6.11 -5.32
N ARG A 20 15.88 -6.56 -4.15
CA ARG A 20 15.03 -7.09 -3.08
C ARG A 20 14.05 -6.05 -2.57
N LEU A 21 14.51 -4.83 -2.30
CA LEU A 21 13.62 -3.75 -1.86
C LEU A 21 12.55 -3.43 -2.89
N VAL A 22 12.92 -3.35 -4.17
CA VAL A 22 11.97 -3.14 -5.28
C VAL A 22 10.94 -4.26 -5.33
N MET A 23 11.36 -5.54 -5.24
CA MET A 23 10.43 -6.68 -5.27
C MET A 23 9.53 -6.73 -4.02
N ILE A 24 10.03 -6.37 -2.85
CA ILE A 24 9.20 -6.24 -1.63
C ILE A 24 8.16 -5.15 -1.84
N TRP A 25 8.56 -4.00 -2.39
CA TRP A 25 7.66 -2.89 -2.68
C TRP A 25 6.59 -3.29 -3.72
N GLU A 26 6.98 -3.97 -4.79
CA GLU A 26 6.05 -4.53 -5.79
C GLU A 26 5.01 -5.47 -5.17
N ARG A 27 5.40 -6.27 -4.17
CA ARG A 27 4.52 -7.21 -3.46
C ARG A 27 3.66 -6.52 -2.38
N LEU A 28 4.16 -5.44 -1.78
CA LEU A 28 3.49 -4.70 -0.71
C LEU A 28 2.42 -3.75 -1.26
N LEU A 29 2.68 -3.10 -2.41
CA LEU A 29 1.75 -2.13 -3.01
C LEU A 29 0.31 -2.67 -3.19
N PRO A 30 0.08 -3.86 -3.78
CA PRO A 30 -1.27 -4.41 -3.89
C PRO A 30 -1.93 -4.70 -2.54
N ALA A 31 -1.13 -5.03 -1.52
CA ALA A 31 -1.62 -5.31 -0.18
C ALA A 31 -2.05 -4.03 0.57
N LEU A 32 -1.44 -2.88 0.26
CA LEU A 32 -1.81 -1.59 0.84
C LEU A 32 -3.09 -1.00 0.25
N PHE A 33 -3.43 -1.42 -0.97
CA PHE A 33 -4.57 -0.88 -1.72
C PHE A 33 -5.92 -0.90 -0.97
N PRO A 34 -6.37 -2.01 -0.33
CA PRO A 34 -7.66 -2.02 0.37
C PRO A 34 -7.76 -0.97 1.47
N TYR A 35 -6.66 -0.57 2.12
CA TYR A 35 -6.68 0.48 3.16
C TYR A 35 -6.85 1.86 2.55
N VAL A 36 -6.08 2.16 1.50
CA VAL A 36 -6.19 3.42 0.77
C VAL A 36 -7.61 3.58 0.22
N LEU A 37 -8.16 2.48 -0.31
CA LEU A 37 -9.53 2.41 -0.78
C LEU A 37 -10.55 2.67 0.33
N LEU A 38 -10.42 2.00 1.47
CA LEU A 38 -11.32 2.18 2.62
C LEU A 38 -11.33 3.64 3.09
N VAL A 39 -10.15 4.24 3.26
CA VAL A 39 -10.00 5.64 3.68
C VAL A 39 -10.61 6.58 2.64
N ALA A 40 -10.37 6.35 1.34
CA ALA A 40 -10.94 7.14 0.27
C ALA A 40 -12.48 7.06 0.25
N LEU A 41 -13.05 5.86 0.41
CA LEU A 41 -14.51 5.68 0.45
C LEU A 41 -15.15 6.40 1.64
N ILE A 42 -14.55 6.32 2.83
CA ILE A 42 -15.02 7.07 4.01
C ILE A 42 -14.93 8.58 3.74
N ALA A 43 -13.82 9.06 3.18
CA ALA A 43 -13.65 10.48 2.89
C ALA A 43 -14.69 11.00 1.87
N VAL A 44 -14.98 10.24 0.82
CA VAL A 44 -15.99 10.59 -0.19
C VAL A 44 -17.40 10.58 0.38
N ALA A 45 -17.73 9.54 1.17
CA ALA A 45 -19.01 9.48 1.88
C ALA A 45 -19.18 10.66 2.87
N ALA A 46 -18.10 11.06 3.55
CA ALA A 46 -18.08 12.21 4.44
C ALA A 46 -18.24 13.53 3.69
N GLN A 47 -17.59 13.67 2.54
CA GLN A 47 -17.78 14.82 1.66
C GLN A 47 -19.25 15.00 1.25
N TRP A 48 -19.96 13.91 0.95
CA TRP A 48 -21.39 13.91 0.65
C TRP A 48 -22.28 14.12 1.89
N GLY A 49 -21.70 14.17 3.08
CA GLY A 49 -22.44 14.34 4.32
C GLY A 49 -23.23 13.10 4.74
N LEU A 50 -22.94 11.92 4.17
CA LEU A 50 -23.66 10.68 4.47
C LEU A 50 -23.74 10.43 5.98
N PHE A 51 -22.61 10.60 6.68
CA PHE A 51 -22.50 10.36 8.12
C PHE A 51 -23.29 11.35 8.99
N LEU A 52 -23.68 12.51 8.46
CA LEU A 52 -24.51 13.47 9.22
C LEU A 52 -25.93 12.95 9.45
N TYR A 53 -26.40 12.05 8.59
CA TYR A 53 -27.74 11.45 8.68
C TYR A 53 -27.75 10.13 9.46
N LEU A 54 -26.58 9.57 9.78
CA LEU A 54 -26.49 8.33 10.54
C LEU A 54 -26.53 8.63 12.05
N PRO A 55 -27.28 7.86 12.86
CA PRO A 55 -27.12 7.90 14.30
C PRO A 55 -25.74 7.34 14.70
N SER A 56 -25.16 7.84 15.79
CA SER A 56 -23.77 7.55 16.19
C SER A 56 -23.46 6.05 16.33
N TRP A 57 -24.41 5.24 16.79
CA TRP A 57 -24.23 3.78 16.90
C TRP A 57 -24.08 3.10 15.54
N LEU A 58 -24.81 3.56 14.52
CA LEU A 58 -24.75 2.99 13.17
C LEU A 58 -23.47 3.43 12.46
N HIS A 59 -23.05 4.68 12.67
CA HIS A 59 -21.76 5.18 12.21
C HIS A 59 -20.62 4.37 12.85
N ALA A 60 -20.66 4.16 14.16
CA ALA A 60 -19.69 3.32 14.87
C ALA A 60 -19.66 1.89 14.30
N ALA A 61 -20.81 1.25 14.12
CA ALA A 61 -20.90 -0.09 13.55
C ALA A 61 -20.29 -0.18 12.15
N MET A 62 -20.52 0.82 11.30
CA MET A 62 -19.96 0.87 9.94
C MET A 62 -18.44 1.03 9.94
N LEU A 63 -17.89 1.90 10.79
CA LEU A 63 -16.44 2.04 10.96
C LEU A 63 -15.81 0.79 11.57
N SER A 64 -16.45 0.17 12.55
CA SER A 64 -16.00 -1.10 13.13
C SER A 64 -15.96 -2.21 12.09
N LEU A 65 -16.98 -2.32 11.23
CA LEU A 65 -16.99 -3.30 10.13
C LEU A 65 -15.83 -3.05 9.16
N GLY A 66 -15.63 -1.79 8.74
CA GLY A 66 -14.50 -1.41 7.89
C GLY A 66 -13.15 -1.75 8.51
N LEU A 67 -12.99 -1.50 9.81
CA LEU A 67 -11.80 -1.86 10.58
C LEU A 67 -11.57 -3.37 10.62
N LEU A 68 -12.62 -4.17 10.87
CA LEU A 68 -12.53 -5.63 10.87
C LEU A 68 -12.12 -6.18 9.51
N VAL A 69 -12.66 -5.63 8.41
CA VAL A 69 -12.25 -5.97 7.05
C VAL A 69 -10.78 -5.62 6.81
N ALA A 70 -10.33 -4.45 7.28
CA ALA A 70 -8.93 -4.04 7.18
C ALA A 70 -8.00 -4.96 8.00
N ILE A 71 -8.39 -5.34 9.22
CA ILE A 71 -7.63 -6.28 10.06
C ILE A 71 -7.54 -7.63 9.36
N PHE A 72 -8.65 -8.15 8.84
CA PHE A 72 -8.66 -9.42 8.11
C PHE A 72 -7.78 -9.36 6.85
N ALA A 73 -7.86 -8.27 6.09
CA ALA A 73 -6.99 -8.03 4.93
C ALA A 73 -5.51 -7.96 5.34
N SER A 74 -5.20 -7.36 6.50
CA SER A 74 -3.83 -7.27 7.05
C SER A 74 -3.30 -8.64 7.39
N PHE A 75 -4.08 -9.44 8.11
CA PHE A 75 -3.71 -10.82 8.42
C PHE A 75 -3.48 -11.62 7.14
N ARG A 76 -4.42 -11.55 6.17
CA ARG A 76 -4.26 -12.23 4.89
C ARG A 76 -2.98 -11.78 4.16
N ALA A 77 -2.68 -10.48 4.15
CA ALA A 77 -1.49 -9.95 3.50
C ALA A 77 -0.20 -10.45 4.17
N VAL A 78 -0.13 -10.43 5.50
CA VAL A 78 1.02 -10.91 6.27
C VAL A 78 1.23 -12.41 6.08
N PHE A 79 0.17 -13.21 6.21
CA PHE A 79 0.26 -14.67 6.09
C PHE A 79 0.54 -15.15 4.67
N ASN A 80 0.13 -14.40 3.64
CA ASN A 80 0.45 -14.72 2.25
C ASN A 80 1.70 -14.01 1.73
N PHE A 81 2.35 -13.18 2.54
CA PHE A 81 3.55 -12.47 2.13
C PHE A 81 4.69 -13.46 1.91
N ARG A 82 5.19 -13.53 0.68
CA ARG A 82 6.35 -14.34 0.32
C ARG A 82 7.55 -13.41 0.19
N MET A 83 8.64 -13.69 0.94
CA MET A 83 9.90 -13.01 0.69
C MET A 83 10.46 -13.37 -0.69
N PRO A 84 11.09 -12.42 -1.41
CA PRO A 84 11.80 -12.73 -2.65
C PRO A 84 12.90 -13.75 -2.40
N THR A 85 12.86 -14.88 -3.11
CA THR A 85 13.85 -15.95 -2.96
C THR A 85 15.18 -15.58 -3.62
N PHE A 86 16.25 -16.28 -3.26
CA PHE A 86 17.56 -16.08 -3.87
C PHE A 86 17.53 -16.25 -5.40
N THR A 87 16.82 -17.27 -5.89
CA THR A 87 16.67 -17.56 -7.32
C THR A 87 15.91 -16.44 -8.03
N GLU A 88 14.82 -15.94 -7.44
CA GLU A 88 14.05 -14.81 -7.99
C GLU A 88 14.90 -13.54 -8.10
N LEU A 89 15.69 -13.23 -7.06
CA LEU A 89 16.57 -12.05 -7.04
C LEU A 89 17.65 -12.13 -8.11
N ASN A 90 18.37 -13.26 -8.19
CA ASN A 90 19.42 -13.43 -9.20
C ASN A 90 18.86 -13.40 -10.61
N THR A 91 17.70 -14.04 -10.83
CA THR A 91 17.03 -14.04 -12.14
C THR A 91 16.61 -12.63 -12.52
N ARG A 92 16.05 -11.86 -11.57
CA ARG A 92 15.62 -10.48 -11.83
C ARG A 92 16.80 -9.57 -12.17
N VAL A 93 17.87 -9.60 -11.37
CA VAL A 93 19.08 -8.82 -11.65
C VAL A 93 19.70 -9.22 -12.99
N ALA A 94 19.72 -10.50 -13.33
CA ALA A 94 20.24 -10.98 -14.61
C ALA A 94 19.44 -10.40 -15.78
N VAL A 95 18.11 -10.53 -15.74
CA VAL A 95 17.20 -10.02 -16.78
C VAL A 95 17.32 -8.50 -16.93
N ASP A 96 17.36 -7.75 -15.82
CA ASP A 96 17.45 -6.29 -15.84
C ASP A 96 18.80 -5.78 -16.42
N ASN A 97 19.81 -6.65 -16.50
CA ASN A 97 21.13 -6.36 -17.09
C ASN A 97 21.39 -7.08 -18.42
N GLY A 98 20.41 -7.79 -18.98
CA GLY A 98 20.59 -8.57 -20.22
C GLY A 98 21.58 -9.74 -20.08
N LEU A 99 21.78 -10.23 -18.85
CA LEU A 99 22.67 -11.34 -18.52
C LEU A 99 21.86 -12.62 -18.24
N LYS A 100 22.54 -13.77 -18.29
CA LYS A 100 21.95 -15.03 -17.81
C LYS A 100 22.14 -15.20 -16.29
N PRO A 101 21.24 -15.90 -15.57
CA PRO A 101 21.36 -16.09 -14.12
C PRO A 101 22.67 -16.75 -13.67
N GLU A 102 23.24 -17.64 -14.48
CA GLU A 102 24.51 -18.33 -14.17
C GLU A 102 25.67 -17.34 -14.13
N ARG A 103 25.62 -16.28 -14.96
CA ARG A 103 26.63 -15.22 -14.96
C ARG A 103 26.62 -14.44 -13.65
N ILE A 104 25.44 -14.16 -13.08
CA ILE A 104 25.30 -13.50 -11.78
C ILE A 104 25.87 -14.38 -10.66
N LEU A 105 25.68 -15.70 -10.74
CA LEU A 105 26.24 -16.64 -9.77
C LEU A 105 27.78 -16.67 -9.84
N ALA A 106 28.34 -16.70 -11.05
CA ALA A 106 29.79 -16.66 -11.26
C ALA A 106 30.43 -15.36 -10.75
N MET A 107 29.75 -14.21 -10.89
CA MET A 107 30.22 -12.90 -10.40
C MET A 107 30.45 -12.86 -8.88
N ARG A 108 29.79 -13.73 -8.11
CA ARG A 108 29.99 -13.82 -6.64
C ARG A 108 31.43 -14.15 -6.25
N HIS A 109 32.15 -14.82 -7.13
CA HIS A 109 33.56 -15.19 -6.91
C HIS A 109 34.53 -14.25 -7.64
N GLN A 110 34.03 -13.21 -8.32
CA GLN A 110 34.86 -12.22 -9.01
C GLN A 110 35.10 -11.01 -8.11
N VAL A 111 36.37 -10.58 -8.07
CA VAL A 111 36.82 -9.40 -7.32
C VAL A 111 36.41 -8.12 -8.06
N ASP A 112 36.66 -8.10 -9.36
CA ASP A 112 36.24 -7.03 -10.25
C ASP A 112 34.88 -7.36 -10.86
N GLN A 113 33.90 -6.51 -10.58
CA GLN A 113 32.50 -6.70 -10.96
C GLN A 113 32.03 -5.48 -11.72
N PRO A 114 31.39 -5.66 -12.90
CA PRO A 114 30.82 -4.54 -13.62
C PRO A 114 29.70 -3.90 -12.80
N PRO A 115 29.43 -2.59 -12.99
CA PRO A 115 28.29 -1.95 -12.38
C PRO A 115 26.99 -2.59 -12.89
N LEU A 116 26.14 -3.05 -11.96
CA LEU A 116 24.84 -3.63 -12.29
C LEU A 116 23.73 -2.60 -12.10
N ARG A 117 22.78 -2.63 -13.02
CA ARG A 117 21.55 -1.83 -12.99
C ARG A 117 20.47 -2.57 -12.20
N VAL A 118 19.65 -1.81 -11.50
CA VAL A 118 18.43 -2.29 -10.83
C VAL A 118 17.26 -1.84 -11.69
N GLY A 119 16.43 -2.78 -12.14
CA GLY A 119 15.25 -2.45 -12.92
C GLY A 119 14.24 -1.62 -12.14
N LYS A 120 13.36 -0.93 -12.86
CA LYS A 120 12.23 -0.21 -12.25
C LYS A 120 11.23 -1.19 -11.66
N ALA A 121 10.44 -0.71 -10.69
CA ALA A 121 9.32 -1.45 -10.12
C ALA A 121 8.31 -1.79 -11.24
N LYS A 122 8.12 -3.08 -11.50
CA LYS A 122 7.08 -3.62 -12.37
C LYS A 122 5.82 -3.74 -11.53
N ALA A 123 5.01 -2.69 -11.56
CA ALA A 123 3.77 -2.66 -10.82
C ALA A 123 2.79 -3.63 -11.49
N GLY A 124 2.64 -4.85 -10.95
CA GLY A 124 1.62 -5.84 -11.35
C GLY A 124 0.19 -5.42 -10.96
N ILE A 125 -0.13 -4.13 -11.10
CA ILE A 125 -1.36 -3.50 -10.62
C ILE A 125 -2.57 -4.10 -11.35
N ALA A 126 -2.46 -4.33 -12.66
CA ALA A 126 -3.57 -4.86 -13.47
C ALA A 126 -3.90 -6.32 -13.14
N GLN A 127 -2.90 -7.16 -12.83
CA GLN A 127 -3.10 -8.59 -12.61
C GLN A 127 -3.72 -8.90 -11.24
N SER A 128 -3.70 -7.95 -10.31
CA SER A 128 -4.17 -8.13 -8.94
C SER A 128 -5.58 -7.60 -8.67
N ASP A 129 -6.29 -7.12 -9.69
CA ASP A 129 -7.68 -6.62 -9.58
C ASP A 129 -8.55 -7.10 -10.76
N PRO A 130 -9.07 -8.35 -10.71
CA PRO A 130 -9.86 -8.93 -11.80
C PRO A 130 -11.17 -8.18 -12.07
N PHE A 131 -11.71 -7.49 -11.06
CA PHE A 131 -13.00 -6.79 -11.12
C PHE A 131 -12.85 -5.28 -11.34
N ALA A 132 -11.63 -4.77 -11.54
CA ALA A 132 -11.32 -3.35 -11.70
C ALA A 132 -11.86 -2.45 -10.56
N LEU A 133 -12.14 -3.01 -9.37
CA LEU A 133 -12.73 -2.29 -8.23
C LEU A 133 -11.87 -1.09 -7.80
N ARG A 134 -10.56 -1.19 -8.03
CA ARG A 134 -9.60 -0.12 -7.75
C ARG A 134 -9.85 1.12 -8.59
N PHE A 135 -10.08 0.92 -9.88
CA PHE A 135 -10.37 2.02 -10.80
C PHE A 135 -11.75 2.59 -10.56
N VAL A 136 -12.74 1.73 -10.31
CA VAL A 136 -14.11 2.17 -9.97
C VAL A 136 -14.11 3.08 -8.75
N ALA A 137 -13.38 2.72 -7.70
CA ALA A 137 -13.32 3.54 -6.51
C ALA A 137 -12.52 4.83 -6.68
N LEU A 138 -11.43 4.80 -7.45
CA LEU A 138 -10.67 6.00 -7.77
C LEU A 138 -11.52 6.97 -8.61
N VAL A 139 -12.28 6.45 -9.57
CA VAL A 139 -13.26 7.21 -10.34
C VAL A 139 -14.37 7.74 -9.42
N ALA A 140 -14.91 6.94 -8.51
CA ALA A 140 -15.91 7.40 -7.55
C ALA A 140 -15.36 8.52 -6.64
N ALA A 141 -14.10 8.43 -6.22
CA ALA A 141 -13.46 9.48 -5.42
C ALA A 141 -13.25 10.78 -6.21
N VAL A 142 -12.77 10.67 -7.45
CA VAL A 142 -12.61 11.82 -8.34
C VAL A 142 -13.96 12.45 -8.66
N LEU A 143 -14.98 11.66 -9.00
CA LEU A 143 -16.33 12.14 -9.26
C LEU A 143 -16.95 12.78 -8.02
N GLY A 144 -16.78 12.18 -6.84
CA GLY A 144 -17.24 12.75 -5.57
C GLY A 144 -16.64 14.14 -5.31
N PHE A 145 -15.35 14.31 -5.59
CA PHE A 145 -14.68 15.60 -5.52
C PHE A 145 -15.20 16.61 -6.56
N LEU A 146 -15.35 16.18 -7.82
CA LEU A 146 -15.77 17.05 -8.93
C LEU A 146 -17.22 17.51 -8.81
N VAL A 147 -18.12 16.68 -8.27
CA VAL A 147 -19.56 17.01 -8.16
C VAL A 147 -19.84 18.01 -7.04
N LEU A 148 -19.18 17.92 -5.87
CA LEU A 148 -19.43 18.85 -4.77
C LEU A 148 -18.48 20.06 -4.73
N GLY A 149 -17.34 19.99 -5.41
CA GLY A 149 -16.28 20.98 -5.26
C GLY A 149 -15.58 20.91 -3.89
N PRO A 150 -14.75 21.91 -3.56
CA PRO A 150 -13.96 21.91 -2.32
C PRO A 150 -14.86 22.01 -1.09
N VAL A 151 -14.82 20.99 -0.23
CA VAL A 151 -15.50 20.97 1.06
C VAL A 151 -14.53 21.33 2.20
N PRO A 152 -15.03 21.95 3.29
CA PRO A 152 -14.21 22.22 4.46
C PRO A 152 -13.66 20.93 5.08
N TRP A 153 -12.41 20.96 5.53
CA TRP A 153 -11.70 19.80 6.09
C TRP A 153 -12.45 19.15 7.26
N SER A 154 -13.11 19.95 8.09
CA SER A 154 -13.94 19.47 9.21
C SER A 154 -15.00 18.47 8.76
N ARG A 155 -15.62 18.67 7.59
CA ARG A 155 -16.64 17.76 7.04
C ARG A 155 -16.06 16.37 6.76
N VAL A 156 -14.84 16.30 6.24
CA VAL A 156 -14.16 15.03 5.97
C VAL A 156 -13.76 14.34 7.28
N GLN A 157 -13.26 15.11 8.25
CA GLN A 157 -12.88 14.59 9.58
C GLN A 157 -14.06 13.94 10.31
N HIS A 158 -15.26 14.52 10.21
CA HIS A 158 -16.46 13.95 10.82
C HIS A 158 -16.73 12.52 10.35
N GLY A 159 -16.38 12.14 9.11
CA GLY A 159 -16.53 10.77 8.63
C GLY A 159 -15.77 9.72 9.46
N PHE A 160 -14.71 10.12 10.14
CA PHE A 160 -13.86 9.26 10.96
C PHE A 160 -14.18 9.38 12.47
N MET A 161 -15.16 10.19 12.85
CA MET A 161 -15.51 10.48 14.24
C MET A 161 -16.94 10.00 14.54
N PRO A 162 -17.12 8.72 14.94
CA PRO A 162 -18.45 8.12 15.07
C PRO A 162 -19.33 8.73 16.18
N PHE A 163 -18.73 9.43 17.14
CA PHE A 163 -19.42 9.96 18.32
C PHE A 163 -19.51 11.50 18.35
N ALA A 164 -19.15 12.19 17.27
CA ALA A 164 -19.17 13.66 17.22
C ALA A 164 -20.58 14.26 17.49
N GLN A 165 -21.64 13.53 17.14
CA GLN A 165 -23.02 13.94 17.43
C GLN A 165 -23.39 13.80 18.91
N LEU A 166 -22.87 12.79 19.62
CA LEU A 166 -23.14 12.58 21.04
C LEU A 166 -22.52 13.67 21.89
N GLU A 167 -21.28 14.07 21.60
CA GLU A 167 -20.60 15.18 22.27
C GLU A 167 -21.40 16.49 22.10
N ALA A 168 -21.81 16.81 20.88
CA ALA A 168 -22.64 17.99 20.61
C ALA A 168 -23.99 17.97 21.35
N SER A 169 -24.61 16.79 21.52
CA SER A 169 -25.85 16.65 22.29
C SER A 169 -25.63 16.81 23.81
N ALA A 170 -24.52 16.28 24.33
CA ALA A 170 -24.17 16.36 25.75
C ALA A 170 -23.88 17.81 26.19
N ASP A 171 -23.12 18.56 25.38
CA ASP A 171 -22.80 19.97 25.64
C ASP A 171 -24.06 20.84 25.67
N MET A 172 -25.01 20.57 24.78
CA MET A 172 -26.28 21.30 24.73
C MET A 172 -27.16 21.06 25.96
N HIS A 173 -27.09 19.86 26.55
CA HIS A 173 -27.77 19.56 27.81
C HIS A 173 -27.10 20.20 29.03
N LEU A 174 -25.78 20.36 29.01
CA LEU A 174 -25.03 21.04 30.08
C LEU A 174 -25.22 22.56 30.03
N ALA A 175 -25.28 23.16 28.84
CA ALA A 175 -25.52 24.60 28.66
C ALA A 175 -26.96 25.05 29.02
N ARG A 176 -27.89 24.11 29.18
CA ARG A 176 -29.30 24.38 29.54
C ARG A 176 -29.57 24.21 31.05
N LYS A 177 -28.56 23.89 31.85
CA LYS A 177 -28.60 23.85 33.32
C LYS A 177 -27.89 25.06 33.90
#